data_AF-A0A072PUC8-F1
#
_entry.id   AF-A0A072PUC8-F1
#
_cell.length_a   1.000
_cell.length_b   1.000
_cell.length_c   1.000
_cell.angle_alpha   90.00
_cell.angle_beta   90.00
_cell.angle_gamma   90.00
#
_symmetry.space_group_name_H-M   'P 1'
#
loop_
_entity.id
_entity.type
_entity.pdbx_description
1 polymer ?
#
loop_
_entity_poly.entity_id
_entity_poly.type
_entity_poly.pdbx_seq_one_letter_code
_entity_poly.pdbx_strand_id
1 'polypeptide(L)'
;MSKATFPQFEDADPVPSYEDSISSNTWTSTVSQARLAREKSPSGGTSSITSMIRHERTRRLQSLIDSHILPCFSSYLANAVNNLTILIIPSGSLPSTRTELSAANVVAPPFQSLSTTGTVIYLSGEDNGANFWTQASVVQELDTLLHRELSGKSPQQDPLSERHEPRVQFECRLTPQSTPGLPERPQKKPWFKRGLPQLPGPDHDPTGETGKWDLGWRSPEPDSKETATMRTLRPDEFAVRTKLQDASLRTESEMGLLETTTVRCIWVQVEVGA
;
A
#
# COMPACT_ATOMS: atom_id res chain seq x y z
N MET A 1 -70.02 -2.73 46.71
CA MET A 1 -70.14 -2.55 45.24
C MET A 1 -68.84 -1.93 44.72
N SER A 2 -68.50 -2.25 43.48
CA SER A 2 -67.30 -1.86 42.70
C SER A 2 -66.23 -2.97 42.59
N LYS A 3 -66.40 -3.74 41.51
CA LYS A 3 -65.59 -4.85 41.02
C LYS A 3 -64.48 -4.24 40.14
N ALA A 4 -63.23 -4.33 40.57
CA ALA A 4 -62.08 -4.01 39.72
C ALA A 4 -61.65 -5.29 38.98
N THR A 5 -61.81 -5.27 37.67
CA THR A 5 -61.38 -6.30 36.73
C THR A 5 -59.86 -6.23 36.58
N PHE A 6 -59.16 -7.33 36.87
CA PHE A 6 -57.74 -7.47 36.58
C PHE A 6 -57.54 -7.76 35.09
N PRO A 7 -56.51 -7.19 34.43
CA PRO A 7 -56.12 -7.63 33.09
C PRO A 7 -55.50 -9.03 33.17
N GLN A 8 -56.09 -9.94 32.42
CA GLN A 8 -55.64 -11.30 32.15
C GLN A 8 -54.39 -11.21 31.28
N PHE A 9 -53.21 -11.48 31.85
CA PHE A 9 -51.99 -11.74 31.08
C PHE A 9 -52.05 -13.19 30.57
N GLU A 10 -52.79 -13.41 29.49
CA GLU A 10 -52.60 -14.55 28.59
C GLU A 10 -51.91 -14.03 27.33
N ASP A 11 -50.62 -14.34 27.23
CA ASP A 11 -49.95 -14.89 26.05
C ASP A 11 -48.45 -14.76 26.34
N ALA A 12 -47.89 -15.83 26.90
CA ALA A 12 -46.47 -16.03 26.84
C ALA A 12 -46.14 -16.22 25.36
N ASP A 13 -45.55 -15.20 24.73
CA ASP A 13 -44.91 -15.37 23.42
C ASP A 13 -44.02 -16.62 23.52
N PRO A 14 -44.29 -17.68 22.74
CA PRO A 14 -43.42 -18.84 22.74
C PRO A 14 -42.06 -18.35 22.25
N VAL A 15 -41.03 -18.55 23.10
CA VAL A 15 -39.65 -18.30 22.71
C VAL A 15 -39.42 -18.99 21.36
N PRO A 16 -39.04 -18.25 20.30
CA PRO A 16 -38.87 -18.83 18.98
C PRO A 16 -37.95 -20.03 19.05
N SER A 17 -38.34 -21.12 18.38
CA SER A 17 -37.49 -22.31 18.30
C SER A 17 -36.16 -21.92 17.68
N TYR A 18 -35.09 -22.57 18.13
CA TYR A 18 -33.74 -22.38 17.61
C TYR A 18 -33.69 -22.53 16.08
N GLU A 19 -34.56 -23.37 15.52
CA GLU A 19 -34.67 -23.59 14.06
C GLU A 19 -35.30 -22.40 13.30
N ASP A 20 -36.19 -21.64 13.92
CA ASP A 20 -36.77 -20.43 13.33
C ASP A 20 -35.79 -19.25 13.37
N SER A 21 -34.93 -19.19 14.40
CA SER A 21 -33.92 -18.13 14.55
C SER A 21 -32.75 -18.26 13.57
N ILE A 22 -32.40 -19.47 13.12
CA ILE A 22 -31.37 -19.68 12.09
C ILE A 22 -31.89 -19.48 10.66
N SER A 23 -33.21 -19.56 10.46
CA SER A 23 -33.84 -19.42 9.15
C SER A 23 -34.14 -17.96 8.78
N SER A 24 -34.23 -17.08 9.79
CA SER A 24 -34.71 -15.70 9.64
C SER A 24 -33.68 -14.69 9.10
N ASN A 25 -32.44 -15.11 8.80
CA ASN A 25 -31.44 -14.22 8.18
C ASN A 25 -31.46 -14.36 6.65
N THR A 26 -32.62 -14.16 6.05
CA THR A 26 -32.78 -14.04 4.59
C THR A 26 -33.49 -12.72 4.26
N TRP A 27 -32.76 -11.62 4.42
CA TRP A 27 -33.11 -10.38 3.73
C TRP A 27 -32.84 -10.53 2.23
N THR A 28 -33.79 -11.16 1.52
CA THR A 28 -34.05 -10.87 0.11
C THR A 28 -35.54 -11.08 -0.17
N SER A 29 -36.29 -9.98 -0.34
CA SER A 29 -37.54 -10.02 -1.10
C SER A 29 -37.20 -10.24 -2.57
N THR A 30 -37.41 -11.48 -3.02
CA THR A 30 -38.07 -11.89 -4.27
C THR A 30 -37.88 -11.00 -5.51
N VAL A 31 -37.09 -11.46 -6.49
CA VAL A 31 -37.50 -11.64 -7.89
C VAL A 31 -36.71 -12.82 -8.52
N SER A 32 -37.46 -13.86 -8.89
CA SER A 32 -37.20 -14.86 -9.94
C SER A 32 -36.23 -16.02 -9.73
N GLN A 33 -36.83 -17.21 -9.88
CA GLN A 33 -36.28 -18.55 -9.88
C GLN A 33 -35.25 -18.85 -10.99
N ALA A 34 -34.55 -19.97 -10.72
CA ALA A 34 -33.95 -20.91 -11.66
C ALA A 34 -32.50 -20.62 -12.10
N ARG A 35 -31.55 -21.26 -11.39
CA ARG A 35 -30.85 -22.44 -11.92
C ARG A 35 -30.04 -23.14 -10.84
N LEU A 36 -30.28 -24.44 -10.74
CA LEU A 36 -29.46 -25.42 -10.03
C LEU A 36 -28.05 -25.40 -10.64
N ALA A 37 -27.08 -24.85 -9.91
CA ALA A 37 -25.68 -25.16 -10.10
C ALA A 37 -25.05 -25.30 -8.72
N ARG A 38 -24.90 -26.57 -8.34
CA ARG A 38 -24.06 -27.08 -7.27
C ARG A 38 -22.66 -26.51 -7.42
N GLU A 39 -22.34 -25.45 -6.66
CA GLU A 39 -20.96 -25.09 -6.40
C GLU A 39 -20.67 -25.18 -4.90
N LYS A 40 -19.69 -26.02 -4.65
CA LYS A 40 -19.16 -26.42 -3.37
C LYS A 40 -18.53 -25.19 -2.72
N SER A 41 -19.27 -24.50 -1.86
CA SER A 41 -18.75 -23.33 -1.14
C SER A 41 -17.53 -23.73 -0.30
N PRO A 42 -16.34 -23.17 -0.53
CA PRO A 42 -15.29 -23.24 0.47
C PRO A 42 -15.71 -22.33 1.62
N SER A 43 -15.77 -22.91 2.80
CA SER A 43 -15.77 -22.24 4.10
C SER A 43 -14.91 -20.96 4.11
N GLY A 44 -15.52 -19.78 4.28
CA GLY A 44 -14.78 -18.52 4.27
C GLY A 44 -15.63 -17.26 4.48
N GLY A 45 -16.44 -17.20 5.54
CA GLY A 45 -17.29 -16.04 5.87
C GLY A 45 -16.56 -14.70 6.08
N THR A 46 -15.23 -14.71 6.19
CA THR A 46 -14.38 -13.51 6.32
C THR A 46 -13.92 -12.93 4.99
N SER A 47 -14.07 -13.67 3.89
CA SER A 47 -13.64 -13.25 2.54
C SER A 47 -14.46 -12.06 2.03
N SER A 48 -15.75 -11.99 2.37
CA SER A 48 -16.67 -10.96 1.86
C SER A 48 -16.35 -9.56 2.40
N ILE A 49 -16.17 -9.41 3.72
CA ILE A 49 -15.94 -8.09 4.35
C ILE A 49 -14.54 -7.57 4.00
N THR A 50 -13.52 -8.42 4.05
CA THR A 50 -12.16 -8.02 3.68
C THR A 50 -12.05 -7.64 2.21
N SER A 51 -12.78 -8.33 1.33
CA SER A 51 -12.93 -7.97 -0.09
C SER A 51 -13.61 -6.60 -0.25
N MET A 52 -14.71 -6.34 0.48
CA MET A 52 -15.39 -5.05 0.45
C MET A 52 -14.48 -3.89 0.90
N ILE A 53 -13.72 -4.07 1.99
CA ILE A 53 -12.78 -3.03 2.48
C ILE A 53 -11.71 -2.73 1.42
N ARG A 54 -11.16 -3.77 0.79
CA ARG A 54 -10.20 -3.60 -0.31
C ARG A 54 -10.85 -2.88 -1.48
N HIS A 55 -12.05 -3.27 -1.88
CA HIS A 55 -12.77 -2.65 -2.98
C HIS A 55 -13.03 -1.15 -2.74
N GLU A 56 -13.52 -0.79 -1.55
CA GLU A 56 -13.78 0.60 -1.19
C GLU A 56 -12.47 1.41 -1.11
N ARG A 57 -11.38 0.81 -0.59
CA ARG A 57 -10.06 1.43 -0.62
C ARG A 57 -9.60 1.72 -2.05
N THR A 58 -9.64 0.72 -2.93
CA THR A 58 -9.25 0.88 -4.34
C THR A 58 -10.11 1.94 -5.02
N ARG A 59 -11.43 1.95 -4.76
CA ARG A 59 -12.36 2.95 -5.29
C ARG A 59 -12.00 4.37 -4.86
N ARG A 60 -11.70 4.59 -3.58
CA ARG A 60 -11.28 5.91 -3.07
C ARG A 60 -9.95 6.36 -3.67
N LEU A 61 -9.00 5.45 -3.80
CA LEU A 61 -7.72 5.71 -4.44
C LEU A 61 -7.89 6.10 -5.91
N GLN A 62 -8.67 5.34 -6.67
CA GLN A 62 -8.98 5.66 -8.07
C GLN A 62 -9.68 7.02 -8.19
N SER A 63 -10.66 7.29 -7.33
CA SER A 63 -11.31 8.60 -7.30
C SER A 63 -10.30 9.73 -7.10
N LEU A 64 -9.34 9.60 -6.17
CA LEU A 64 -8.29 10.60 -5.96
C LEU A 64 -7.39 10.76 -7.19
N ILE A 65 -7.00 9.64 -7.81
CA ILE A 65 -6.14 9.63 -8.99
C ILE A 65 -6.83 10.36 -10.15
N ASP A 66 -8.07 9.99 -10.46
CA ASP A 66 -8.81 10.49 -11.62
C ASP A 66 -9.24 11.95 -11.44
N SER A 67 -9.67 12.34 -10.24
CA SER A 67 -10.21 13.68 -10.00
C SER A 67 -9.15 14.75 -9.73
N HIS A 68 -7.98 14.36 -9.20
CA HIS A 68 -6.98 15.34 -8.76
C HIS A 68 -5.60 15.08 -9.35
N ILE A 69 -5.07 13.85 -9.23
CA ILE A 69 -3.66 13.59 -9.60
C ILE A 69 -3.46 13.64 -11.12
N LEU A 70 -4.30 12.97 -11.90
CA LEU A 70 -4.20 12.95 -13.37
C LEU A 70 -4.40 14.35 -13.97
N PRO A 71 -5.43 15.14 -13.59
CA PRO A 71 -5.56 16.52 -14.07
C PRO A 71 -4.34 17.39 -13.76
N CYS A 72 -3.78 17.30 -12.54
CA CYS A 72 -2.54 17.98 -12.20
C CYS A 72 -1.42 17.55 -13.16
N PHE A 73 -1.21 16.24 -13.30
CA PHE A 73 -0.16 15.69 -14.16
C PHE A 73 -0.30 16.13 -15.63
N SER A 74 -1.50 16.07 -16.21
CA SER A 74 -1.76 16.54 -17.58
C SER A 74 -1.44 18.02 -17.75
N SER A 75 -1.77 18.86 -16.76
CA SER A 75 -1.41 20.28 -16.78
C SER A 75 0.11 20.50 -16.73
N TYR A 76 0.87 19.63 -16.06
CA TYR A 76 2.33 19.74 -15.98
C TYR A 76 3.03 19.26 -17.23
N LEU A 77 2.55 18.16 -17.83
CA LEU A 77 3.05 17.70 -19.13
C LEU A 77 2.88 18.77 -20.21
N ALA A 78 1.76 19.49 -20.22
CA ALA A 78 1.53 20.59 -21.15
C ALA A 78 2.56 21.73 -21.02
N ASN A 79 3.20 21.87 -19.86
CA ASN A 79 4.23 22.86 -19.57
C ASN A 79 5.67 22.30 -19.71
N ALA A 80 5.84 21.10 -20.27
CA ALA A 80 7.14 20.42 -20.43
C ALA A 80 7.92 20.25 -19.11
N VAL A 81 7.20 20.02 -18.01
CA VAL A 81 7.80 19.76 -16.70
C VAL A 81 8.04 18.26 -16.54
N ASN A 82 9.32 17.88 -16.44
CA ASN A 82 9.71 16.47 -16.31
C ASN A 82 9.64 15.95 -14.86
N ASN A 83 9.63 16.84 -13.86
CA ASN A 83 9.61 16.48 -12.44
C ASN A 83 8.44 17.14 -11.74
N LEU A 84 7.49 16.32 -11.28
CA LEU A 84 6.32 16.75 -10.53
C LEU A 84 6.38 16.16 -9.12
N THR A 85 6.18 17.00 -8.12
CA THR A 85 5.92 16.56 -6.75
C THR A 85 4.53 16.99 -6.32
N ILE A 86 3.74 16.05 -5.81
CA ILE A 86 2.38 16.26 -5.30
C ILE A 86 2.37 15.95 -3.82
N LEU A 87 1.99 16.93 -3.01
CA LEU A 87 1.76 16.77 -1.58
C LEU A 87 0.27 16.57 -1.32
N ILE A 88 -0.13 15.39 -0.84
CA ILE A 88 -1.54 15.10 -0.53
C ILE A 88 -1.73 15.14 0.99
N ILE A 89 -2.53 16.09 1.44
CA ILE A 89 -2.81 16.35 2.85
C ILE A 89 -4.19 15.79 3.20
N PRO A 90 -4.27 14.83 4.13
CA PRO A 90 -5.56 14.29 4.57
C PRO A 90 -6.42 15.34 5.28
N SER A 91 -7.73 15.08 5.27
CA SER A 91 -8.72 15.87 6.00
C SER A 91 -8.44 15.82 7.51
N GLY A 92 -8.64 16.97 8.16
CA GLY A 92 -8.44 17.13 9.61
C GLY A 92 -6.98 17.10 10.07
N SER A 93 -6.00 17.02 9.16
CA SER A 93 -4.58 17.10 9.53
C SER A 93 -4.11 18.52 9.86
N LEU A 94 -4.79 19.53 9.32
CA LEU A 94 -4.50 20.94 9.57
C LEU A 94 -5.62 21.56 10.42
N PRO A 95 -5.31 22.55 11.28
CA PRO A 95 -6.33 23.37 11.93
C PRO A 95 -7.16 24.09 10.85
N SER A 96 -8.36 24.57 11.20
CA SER A 96 -9.17 25.36 10.28
C SER A 96 -8.40 26.62 9.85
N THR A 97 -7.88 26.62 8.62
CA THR A 97 -7.11 27.75 8.06
C THR A 97 -7.99 28.53 7.10
N ARG A 98 -7.79 29.85 7.02
CA ARG A 98 -8.44 30.69 5.99
C ARG A 98 -7.66 30.72 4.67
N THR A 99 -6.42 30.25 4.67
CA THR A 99 -5.53 30.33 3.52
C THR A 99 -5.78 29.19 2.54
N GLU A 100 -5.85 29.50 1.25
CA GLU A 100 -5.77 28.49 0.21
C GLU A 100 -4.40 27.82 0.24
N LEU A 101 -4.36 26.49 0.39
CA LEU A 101 -3.13 25.75 0.49
C LEU A 101 -2.48 25.62 -0.90
N SER A 102 -1.26 26.12 -1.01
CA SER A 102 -0.46 26.07 -2.23
C SER A 102 0.95 25.56 -1.95
N ALA A 103 1.73 25.34 -3.00
CA ALA A 103 3.12 24.93 -2.87
C ALA A 103 3.99 25.95 -2.10
N ALA A 104 3.61 27.23 -2.10
CA ALA A 104 4.31 28.29 -1.36
C ALA A 104 4.15 28.19 0.17
N ASN A 105 3.12 27.47 0.64
CA ASN A 105 2.90 27.26 2.06
C ASN A 105 3.81 26.18 2.64
N VAL A 106 4.43 25.34 1.81
CA VAL A 106 5.29 24.24 2.29
C VAL A 106 6.66 24.79 2.67
N VAL A 107 6.98 24.74 3.96
CA VAL A 107 8.24 25.22 4.53
C VAL A 107 9.29 24.12 4.52
N ALA A 108 8.89 22.88 4.81
CA ALA A 108 9.79 21.73 4.87
C ALA A 108 9.04 20.41 4.57
N PRO A 109 9.63 19.45 3.85
CA PRO A 109 10.76 19.67 2.95
C PRO A 109 10.32 20.63 1.81
N PRO A 110 11.18 21.59 1.40
CA PRO A 110 10.85 22.44 0.26
C PRO A 110 10.76 21.57 -0.99
N PHE A 111 9.94 21.96 -1.96
CA PHE A 111 9.98 21.39 -3.30
C PHE A 111 11.34 21.76 -3.92
N GLN A 112 12.33 20.88 -3.78
CA GLN A 112 13.70 21.17 -4.17
C GLN A 112 13.87 21.09 -5.70
N SER A 113 14.66 22.03 -6.22
CA SER A 113 15.16 22.23 -7.59
C SER A 113 14.32 23.08 -8.55
N LEU A 114 15.05 23.93 -9.29
CA LEU A 114 14.61 24.80 -10.39
C LEU A 114 13.78 24.09 -11.48
N SER A 115 13.83 22.77 -11.53
CA SER A 115 13.17 21.91 -12.51
C SER A 115 11.99 21.10 -11.95
N THR A 116 11.73 21.19 -10.64
CA THR A 116 10.68 20.41 -9.97
C THR A 116 9.50 21.32 -9.69
N THR A 117 8.33 20.99 -10.22
CA THR A 117 7.12 21.72 -9.85
C THR A 117 6.40 21.01 -8.71
N GLY A 118 6.03 21.77 -7.69
CA GLY A 118 5.27 21.29 -6.54
C GLY A 118 3.79 21.66 -6.66
N THR A 119 2.92 20.74 -6.27
CA THR A 119 1.50 21.04 -6.03
C THR A 119 1.05 20.46 -4.70
N VAL A 120 0.03 21.07 -4.10
CA VAL A 120 -0.57 20.63 -2.84
C VAL A 120 -2.03 20.32 -3.07
N ILE A 121 -2.45 19.12 -2.69
CA ILE A 121 -3.83 18.64 -2.76
C ILE A 121 -4.31 18.45 -1.33
N TYR A 122 -5.29 19.25 -0.91
CA TYR A 122 -5.95 19.07 0.37
C TYR A 122 -7.23 18.24 0.19
N LEU A 123 -7.31 17.11 0.89
CA LEU A 123 -8.48 16.25 0.85
C LEU A 123 -9.52 16.76 1.85
N SER A 124 -10.74 17.00 1.36
CA SER A 124 -11.86 17.46 2.18
C SER A 124 -12.85 16.35 2.48
N GLY A 125 -13.60 16.48 3.58
CA GLY A 125 -14.65 15.52 3.97
C GLY A 125 -14.20 14.50 5.01
N GLU A 126 -15.17 13.87 5.66
CA GLU A 126 -14.95 12.91 6.76
C GLU A 126 -14.30 11.60 6.29
N ASP A 127 -14.62 11.17 5.07
CA ASP A 127 -14.07 9.97 4.43
C ASP A 127 -12.57 10.08 4.11
N ASN A 128 -12.04 11.30 4.10
CA ASN A 128 -10.67 11.61 3.75
C ASN A 128 -9.76 11.83 4.95
N GLY A 129 -10.14 11.32 6.12
CA GLY A 129 -9.35 11.47 7.33
C GLY A 129 -7.97 10.82 7.27
N ALA A 130 -7.04 11.35 8.06
CA ALA A 130 -5.67 10.82 8.17
C ALA A 130 -5.62 9.32 8.51
N ASN A 131 -6.59 8.79 9.27
CA ASN A 131 -6.65 7.39 9.66
C ASN A 131 -6.70 6.41 8.49
N PHE A 132 -7.25 6.83 7.34
CA PHE A 132 -7.26 6.03 6.12
C PHE A 132 -5.98 6.26 5.32
N TRP A 133 -5.69 7.52 4.98
CA TRP A 133 -4.61 7.89 4.05
C TRP A 133 -3.19 7.63 4.58
N THR A 134 -3.00 7.61 5.90
CA THR A 134 -1.69 7.33 6.51
C THR A 134 -1.39 5.84 6.70
N GLN A 135 -2.30 4.95 6.29
CA GLN A 135 -2.06 3.51 6.36
C GLN A 135 -1.05 3.08 5.30
N ALA A 136 -0.04 2.30 5.70
CA ALA A 136 0.99 1.81 4.77
C ALA A 136 0.41 1.06 3.56
N SER A 137 -0.66 0.27 3.76
CA SER A 137 -1.31 -0.47 2.67
C SER A 137 -2.01 0.45 1.65
N VAL A 138 -2.53 1.59 2.09
CA VAL A 138 -3.17 2.59 1.21
C VAL A 138 -2.12 3.29 0.37
N VAL A 139 -0.99 3.66 0.98
CA VAL A 139 0.14 4.35 0.32
C VAL A 139 0.79 3.43 -0.72
N GLN A 140 1.02 2.16 -0.39
CA GLN A 140 1.53 1.16 -1.33
C GLN A 140 0.56 0.91 -2.48
N GLU A 141 -0.74 0.81 -2.19
CA GLU A 141 -1.73 0.60 -3.25
C GLU A 141 -1.84 1.82 -4.16
N LEU A 142 -1.82 3.04 -3.61
CA LEU A 142 -1.78 4.28 -4.38
C LEU A 142 -0.57 4.30 -5.33
N ASP A 143 0.60 3.91 -4.84
CA ASP A 143 1.82 3.80 -5.65
C ASP A 143 1.61 2.84 -6.84
N THR A 144 1.09 1.64 -6.57
CA THR A 144 0.84 0.64 -7.62
C THR A 144 -0.20 1.08 -8.63
N LEU A 145 -1.26 1.75 -8.19
CA LEU A 145 -2.32 2.26 -9.05
C LEU A 145 -1.80 3.40 -9.92
N LEU A 146 -1.08 4.37 -9.34
CA LEU A 146 -0.49 5.47 -10.10
C LEU A 146 0.49 4.98 -11.17
N HIS A 147 1.38 4.05 -10.81
CA HIS A 147 2.28 3.43 -11.79
C HIS A 147 1.51 2.76 -12.93
N ARG A 148 0.41 2.06 -12.61
CA ARG A 148 -0.43 1.40 -13.62
C ARG A 148 -1.10 2.39 -14.55
N GLU A 149 -1.74 3.42 -14.00
CA GLU A 149 -2.46 4.44 -14.77
C GLU A 149 -1.50 5.25 -15.65
N LEU A 150 -0.35 5.68 -15.12
CA LEU A 150 0.63 6.47 -15.86
C LEU A 150 1.39 5.64 -16.91
N SER A 151 1.59 4.34 -16.69
CA SER A 151 2.19 3.46 -17.68
C SER A 151 1.22 3.01 -18.80
N GLY A 152 -0.06 3.41 -18.73
CA GLY A 152 -1.08 3.02 -19.72
C GLY A 152 -1.40 1.51 -19.75
N LYS A 153 -1.01 0.75 -18.71
CA LYS A 153 -1.27 -0.69 -18.62
C LYS A 153 -2.69 -0.93 -18.12
N SER A 154 -3.66 -0.86 -19.02
CA SER A 154 -5.04 -1.22 -18.72
C SER A 154 -5.11 -2.68 -18.24
N PRO A 155 -5.84 -2.98 -17.15
CA PRO A 155 -6.14 -4.36 -16.73
C PRO A 155 -7.22 -4.97 -17.63
N GLN A 156 -6.99 -4.98 -18.94
CA GLN A 156 -7.84 -5.69 -19.90
C GLN A 156 -7.12 -5.94 -21.24
N GLN A 157 -5.97 -6.61 -21.18
CA GLN A 157 -5.54 -7.45 -22.30
C GLN A 157 -5.41 -8.89 -21.80
N ASP A 158 -6.43 -9.68 -22.11
CA ASP A 158 -6.29 -11.12 -22.21
C ASP A 158 -5.07 -11.45 -23.08
N PRO A 159 -4.20 -12.41 -22.67
CA PRO A 159 -3.05 -12.82 -23.44
C PRO A 159 -3.49 -13.73 -24.60
N LEU A 160 -4.16 -13.18 -25.61
CA LEU A 160 -4.54 -13.90 -26.83
C LEU A 160 -4.36 -13.05 -28.09
N SER A 161 -3.16 -12.50 -28.29
CA SER A 161 -2.53 -12.11 -29.57
C SER A 161 -1.29 -11.32 -29.17
N GLU A 162 -0.05 -11.78 -29.38
CA GLU A 162 0.52 -12.02 -30.70
C GLU A 162 1.31 -13.33 -30.72
N ARG A 163 0.81 -14.25 -31.55
CA ARG A 163 1.58 -15.39 -32.05
C ARG A 163 2.44 -14.88 -33.20
N HIS A 164 3.71 -14.58 -32.92
CA HIS A 164 4.75 -14.58 -33.95
C HIS A 164 5.95 -15.36 -33.41
N GLU A 165 5.91 -16.67 -33.63
CA GLU A 165 7.11 -17.51 -33.62
C GLU A 165 8.00 -17.17 -34.81
N PRO A 166 9.32 -17.23 -34.65
CA PRO A 166 10.16 -17.97 -35.56
C PRO A 166 10.57 -19.28 -34.90
N ARG A 167 9.89 -20.32 -35.38
CA ARG A 167 10.18 -21.75 -35.31
C ARG A 167 11.68 -22.05 -35.34
N VAL A 168 12.20 -22.63 -34.25
CA VAL A 168 13.40 -23.47 -34.29
C VAL A 168 13.02 -24.82 -33.72
N GLN A 169 12.87 -25.79 -34.62
CA GLN A 169 12.61 -27.19 -34.29
C GLN A 169 13.84 -27.78 -33.61
N PHE A 170 13.65 -28.36 -32.42
CA PHE A 170 14.55 -29.40 -31.93
C PHE A 170 13.73 -30.60 -31.50
N GLU A 171 13.84 -31.66 -32.31
CA GLU A 171 13.41 -33.02 -31.99
C GLU A 171 14.22 -33.52 -30.78
N CYS A 172 13.54 -33.81 -29.67
CA CYS A 172 14.13 -34.60 -28.59
C CYS A 172 14.20 -36.08 -29.03
N ARG A 173 15.28 -36.45 -29.69
CA ARG A 173 15.68 -37.85 -29.90
C ARG A 173 16.43 -38.33 -28.66
N LEU A 174 15.85 -39.30 -27.95
CA LEU A 174 16.48 -40.01 -26.84
C LEU A 174 17.67 -40.84 -27.36
N THR A 175 18.89 -40.49 -26.94
CA THR A 175 20.05 -41.40 -26.96
C THR A 175 21.00 -41.03 -25.82
N PRO A 176 21.55 -42.02 -25.08
CA PRO A 176 22.43 -41.77 -23.93
C PRO A 176 23.90 -41.74 -24.38
N GLN A 177 24.67 -40.71 -24.02
CA GLN A 177 26.13 -40.81 -24.04
C GLN A 177 26.84 -39.79 -23.12
N SER A 178 27.55 -40.36 -22.16
CA SER A 178 28.82 -39.96 -21.49
C SER A 178 29.22 -38.48 -21.34
N THR A 179 29.47 -38.14 -20.07
CA THR A 179 30.12 -36.97 -19.43
C THR A 179 31.40 -36.44 -20.08
N PRO A 180 31.71 -35.13 -19.87
CA PRO A 180 32.80 -34.81 -18.93
C PRO A 180 32.53 -33.62 -17.96
N GLY A 181 32.85 -33.88 -16.67
CA GLY A 181 33.44 -32.99 -15.65
C GLY A 181 32.95 -31.55 -15.40
N LEU A 182 32.17 -31.36 -14.32
CA LEU A 182 32.01 -30.09 -13.59
C LEU A 182 32.87 -30.10 -12.29
N PRO A 183 33.31 -28.93 -11.78
CA PRO A 183 34.25 -28.83 -10.66
C PRO A 183 33.65 -29.26 -9.30
N GLU A 184 34.53 -29.78 -8.43
CA GLU A 184 34.17 -30.38 -7.14
C GLU A 184 33.51 -29.41 -6.16
N ARG A 185 32.42 -29.88 -5.56
CA ARG A 185 31.71 -29.22 -4.46
C ARG A 185 32.47 -29.46 -3.14
N PRO A 186 32.71 -28.43 -2.31
CA PRO A 186 33.41 -28.60 -1.04
C PRO A 186 32.63 -29.50 -0.06
N GLN A 187 33.35 -30.47 0.50
CA GLN A 187 32.85 -31.50 1.42
C GLN A 187 32.50 -30.92 2.79
N LYS A 188 31.32 -31.29 3.31
CA LYS A 188 30.86 -30.92 4.67
C LYS A 188 31.59 -31.79 5.70
N LYS A 189 32.26 -31.17 6.67
CA LYS A 189 32.93 -31.87 7.78
C LYS A 189 31.91 -32.33 8.85
N PRO A 190 32.02 -33.56 9.37
CA PRO A 190 31.09 -34.12 10.35
C PRO A 190 31.30 -33.59 11.78
N TRP A 191 30.17 -33.36 12.44
CA TRP A 191 29.90 -32.63 13.68
C TRP A 191 30.03 -33.45 14.97
N PHE A 192 30.76 -34.56 14.97
CA PHE A 192 30.85 -35.45 16.13
C PHE A 192 32.29 -35.66 16.59
N LYS A 193 32.87 -34.65 17.26
CA LYS A 193 33.85 -34.86 18.36
C LYS A 193 33.70 -33.72 19.37
N ARG A 194 32.80 -33.90 20.34
CA ARG A 194 32.84 -33.16 21.61
C ARG A 194 34.09 -33.61 22.37
N GLY A 195 35.10 -32.76 22.40
CA GLY A 195 36.18 -32.75 23.39
C GLY A 195 35.99 -31.53 24.29
N LEU A 196 36.31 -31.67 25.57
CA LEU A 196 36.07 -30.71 26.65
C LEU A 196 36.50 -29.27 26.31
N PRO A 197 35.77 -28.24 26.82
CA PRO A 197 36.18 -26.85 26.64
C PRO A 197 37.45 -26.57 27.44
N GLN A 198 38.55 -26.41 26.72
CA GLN A 198 39.80 -25.90 27.25
C GLN A 198 39.56 -24.44 27.65
N LEU A 199 39.65 -24.17 28.96
CA LEU A 199 39.57 -22.83 29.54
C LEU A 199 40.54 -21.88 28.79
N PRO A 200 40.07 -20.74 28.26
CA PRO A 200 40.96 -19.75 27.68
C PRO A 200 41.89 -19.18 28.75
N GLY A 201 43.15 -18.99 28.38
CA GLY A 201 44.22 -18.58 29.29
C GLY A 201 44.05 -17.17 29.88
N PRO A 202 44.90 -16.79 30.84
CA PRO A 202 44.75 -15.59 31.68
C PRO A 202 44.90 -14.23 30.98
N ASP A 203 45.10 -14.20 29.66
CA ASP A 203 45.26 -12.96 28.89
C ASP A 203 43.97 -12.51 28.18
N HIS A 204 42.82 -13.09 28.54
CA HIS A 204 41.53 -12.59 28.07
C HIS A 204 41.08 -11.39 28.92
N ASP A 205 41.70 -10.24 28.67
CA ASP A 205 41.31 -8.94 29.20
C ASP A 205 39.83 -8.65 28.85
N PRO A 206 38.93 -8.51 29.84
CA PRO A 206 37.53 -8.14 29.59
C PRO A 206 37.35 -6.63 29.35
N THR A 207 38.41 -5.85 29.17
CA THR A 207 38.37 -4.39 29.09
C THR A 207 39.39 -3.81 28.10
N GLY A 208 39.43 -4.32 26.86
CA GLY A 208 40.32 -3.78 25.82
C GLY A 208 39.77 -3.98 24.41
N GLU A 209 39.54 -2.87 23.71
CA GLU A 209 39.11 -2.73 22.31
C GLU A 209 37.70 -3.24 21.96
N THR A 210 36.77 -2.29 21.86
CA THR A 210 35.45 -2.40 21.21
C THR A 210 35.58 -2.74 19.72
N GLY A 211 36.02 -3.95 19.42
CA GLY A 211 35.90 -4.60 18.13
C GLY A 211 34.46 -5.05 17.94
N LYS A 212 33.72 -4.29 17.12
CA LYS A 212 32.50 -4.65 16.39
C LYS A 212 31.86 -5.99 16.79
N TRP A 213 31.02 -5.93 17.81
CA TRP A 213 30.01 -6.96 18.01
C TRP A 213 28.83 -6.62 17.10
N ASP A 214 28.85 -7.12 15.86
CA ASP A 214 27.66 -7.18 15.01
C ASP A 214 26.71 -8.26 15.57
N LEU A 215 26.14 -7.97 16.73
CA LEU A 215 25.02 -8.71 17.28
C LEU A 215 23.81 -8.30 16.45
N GLY A 216 23.48 -9.12 15.45
CA GLY A 216 22.38 -8.97 14.48
C GLY A 216 20.97 -8.94 15.07
N TRP A 217 20.76 -8.17 16.14
CA TRP A 217 19.47 -7.69 16.59
C TRP A 217 19.15 -6.44 15.81
N ARG A 218 18.21 -6.58 14.87
CA ARG A 218 17.73 -5.54 13.96
C ARG A 218 17.44 -4.24 14.71
N SER A 219 18.38 -3.29 14.65
CA SER A 219 18.08 -1.88 14.79
C SER A 219 17.49 -1.41 13.46
N PRO A 220 16.32 -0.76 13.42
CA PRO A 220 15.92 -0.01 12.25
C PRO A 220 16.74 1.29 12.24
N GLU A 221 18.01 1.20 11.82
CA GLU A 221 18.72 2.39 11.41
C GLU A 221 18.07 2.91 10.12
N PRO A 222 17.70 4.20 10.06
CA PRO A 222 17.22 4.80 8.82
C PRO A 222 18.39 4.82 7.85
N ASP A 223 18.38 3.89 6.90
CA ASP A 223 19.39 3.82 5.85
C ASP A 223 19.39 5.16 5.08
N SER A 224 20.36 5.95 5.48
CA SER A 224 20.87 7.14 4.83
C SER A 224 21.64 6.66 3.60
N LYS A 225 20.87 6.32 2.56
CA LYS A 225 21.25 6.29 1.14
C LYS A 225 20.02 5.87 0.34
N GLU A 226 19.01 6.75 0.33
CA GLU A 226 18.02 6.83 -0.75
C GLU A 226 18.69 7.39 -2.04
N THR A 227 19.90 6.92 -2.37
CA THR A 227 20.35 6.86 -3.76
C THR A 227 19.60 5.68 -4.36
N ALA A 228 18.31 5.89 -4.60
CA ALA A 228 17.71 5.19 -5.71
C ALA A 228 18.60 5.53 -6.90
N THR A 229 19.27 4.52 -7.43
CA THR A 229 19.97 4.59 -8.69
C THR A 229 19.01 5.27 -9.66
N MET A 230 19.30 6.54 -9.97
CA MET A 230 18.66 7.28 -11.05
C MET A 230 19.04 6.54 -12.31
N ARG A 231 18.30 5.47 -12.58
CA ARG A 231 18.29 4.86 -13.89
C ARG A 231 17.80 5.98 -14.79
N THR A 232 18.64 6.40 -15.72
CA THR A 232 18.24 7.35 -16.74
C THR A 232 16.97 6.80 -17.39
N LEU A 233 15.85 7.47 -17.15
CA LEU A 233 14.58 7.09 -17.73
C LEU A 233 14.69 7.24 -19.24
N ARG A 234 14.15 6.26 -19.96
CA ARG A 234 14.04 6.41 -21.41
C ARG A 234 12.99 7.48 -21.73
N PRO A 235 13.05 8.10 -22.92
CA PRO A 235 11.94 8.90 -23.42
C PRO A 235 10.63 8.11 -23.28
N ASP A 236 9.58 8.79 -22.81
CA ASP A 236 8.25 8.22 -22.52
C ASP A 236 8.19 7.21 -21.36
N GLU A 237 9.26 7.05 -20.57
CA GLU A 237 9.24 6.26 -19.34
C GLU A 237 8.88 7.13 -18.13
N PHE A 238 8.04 6.60 -17.25
CA PHE A 238 7.62 7.27 -16.01
C PHE A 238 8.19 6.53 -14.79
N ALA A 239 8.74 7.28 -13.84
CA ALA A 239 9.01 6.78 -12.50
C ALA A 239 8.09 7.48 -11.50
N VAL A 240 7.39 6.69 -10.70
CA VAL A 240 6.55 7.22 -9.62
C VAL A 240 7.15 6.75 -8.29
N ARG A 241 7.09 7.61 -7.28
CA ARG A 241 7.41 7.24 -5.91
C ARG A 241 6.42 7.86 -4.96
N THR A 242 5.77 7.00 -4.19
CA THR A 242 4.83 7.43 -3.16
C THR A 242 5.37 7.05 -1.78
N LYS A 243 5.46 8.01 -0.86
CA LYS A 243 5.85 7.76 0.52
C LYS A 243 5.07 8.60 1.51
N LEU A 244 5.01 8.16 2.76
CA LEU A 244 4.56 9.01 3.85
C LEU A 244 5.71 9.89 4.30
N GLN A 245 5.43 11.18 4.43
CA GLN A 245 6.41 12.15 4.86
C GLN A 245 5.75 13.21 5.71
N ASP A 246 6.46 13.67 6.73
CA ASP A 246 6.03 14.82 7.52
C ASP A 246 6.42 16.09 6.76
N ALA A 247 5.46 16.99 6.58
CA ALA A 247 5.66 18.29 5.96
C ALA A 247 5.19 19.41 6.90
N SER A 248 6.00 20.44 7.03
CA SER A 248 5.68 21.66 7.76
C SER A 248 5.08 22.68 6.79
N LEU A 249 3.85 23.10 7.08
CA LEU A 249 3.14 24.12 6.32
C LEU A 249 2.99 25.39 7.16
N ARG A 250 3.22 26.54 6.53
CA ARG A 250 2.93 27.86 7.09
C ARG A 250 1.57 28.34 6.60
N THR A 251 0.64 28.48 7.52
CA THR A 251 -0.76 28.85 7.28
C THR A 251 -1.17 29.99 8.20
N GLU A 252 -2.13 30.79 7.77
CA GLU A 252 -2.72 31.82 8.61
C GLU A 252 -3.84 31.22 9.48
N SER A 253 -3.74 31.42 10.80
CA SER A 253 -4.76 30.99 11.75
C SER A 253 -5.99 31.88 11.70
N GLU A 254 -7.06 31.49 12.39
CA GLU A 254 -8.30 32.27 12.43
C GLU A 254 -8.08 33.71 12.97
N MET A 255 -7.07 33.89 13.84
CA MET A 255 -6.68 35.18 14.41
C MET A 255 -5.80 36.02 13.48
N GLY A 256 -5.50 35.56 12.26
CA GLY A 256 -4.62 36.24 11.32
C GLY A 256 -3.13 36.07 11.61
N LEU A 257 -2.76 35.09 12.44
CA LEU A 257 -1.37 34.84 12.81
C LEU A 257 -0.77 33.76 11.91
N LEU A 258 0.48 33.95 11.48
CA LEU A 258 1.21 32.92 10.74
C LEU A 258 1.67 31.83 11.70
N GLU A 259 1.13 30.63 11.52
CA GLU A 259 1.46 29.44 12.29
C GLU A 259 2.12 28.40 11.38
N THR A 260 3.09 27.66 11.91
CA THR A 260 3.74 26.57 11.19
C THR A 260 3.33 25.25 11.83
N THR A 261 2.59 24.43 11.08
CA THR A 261 2.09 23.14 11.53
C THR A 261 2.76 22.02 10.74
N THR A 262 3.28 21.01 11.44
CA THR A 262 3.83 19.81 10.80
C THR A 262 2.76 18.73 10.74
N VAL A 263 2.50 18.22 9.54
CA VAL A 263 1.48 17.21 9.27
C VAL A 263 2.06 16.03 8.53
N ARG A 264 1.55 14.83 8.84
CA ARG A 264 1.90 13.62 8.11
C ARG A 264 1.04 13.52 6.85
N CYS A 265 1.69 13.56 5.71
CA CYS A 265 1.06 13.61 4.39
C CYS A 265 1.64 12.54 3.45
N ILE A 266 0.98 12.36 2.31
CA ILE A 266 1.48 11.50 1.24
C ILE A 266 2.29 12.38 0.28
N TRP A 267 3.53 11.98 0.04
CA TRP A 267 4.45 12.61 -0.88
C TRP A 267 4.55 11.75 -2.14
N VAL A 268 4.06 12.27 -3.26
CA VAL A 268 4.12 11.61 -4.57
C VAL A 268 5.12 12.36 -5.44
N GLN A 269 6.10 11.65 -5.96
CA GLN A 269 7.04 12.16 -6.96
C GLN A 269 6.79 11.42 -8.27
N VAL A 270 6.69 12.19 -9.35
CA VAL A 270 6.57 11.67 -10.71
C VAL A 270 7.69 12.29 -11.54
N GLU A 271 8.51 11.44 -12.13
CA GLU A 271 9.59 11.81 -13.05
C GLU A 271 9.28 11.23 -14.44
N VAL A 272 9.42 12.07 -15.46
CA VAL A 272 9.23 11.73 -16.87
C VAL A 272 10.60 11.72 -17.54
N GLY A 273 10.93 10.64 -18.22
CA GLY A 273 12.16 10.54 -19.00
C GLY A 273 12.15 11.50 -20.18
N ALA A 274 13.23 12.28 -20.29
CA ALA A 274 13.47 13.25 -21.35
C ALA A 274 14.43 12.71 -22.41
#